data_AF-A0ABD0NSS9-F1
#
_entry.id   AF-A0ABD0NSS9-F1
#
_cell.length_a   1.000
_cell.length_b   1.000
_cell.length_c   1.000
_cell.angle_alpha   90.00
_cell.angle_beta   90.00
_cell.angle_gamma   90.00
#
_symmetry.space_group_name_H-M   'P 1'
#
loop_
_entity.id
_entity.type
_entity.pdbx_description
1 polymer ?
#
loop_
_entity_poly.entity_id
_entity_poly.type
_entity_poly.pdbx_seq_one_letter_code
_entity_poly.pdbx_strand_id
1 'polypeptide(L)' 'VYVIAHVPIGYLPYAINTTAVRESYNEQLVKIFRNYSDVVQGQFYGHTHRDSIM' A
#
# COMPACT_ATOMS: atom_id res chain seq x y z
N VAL A 1 -7.18 8.59 11.21
CA VAL A 1 -7.02 7.12 11.25
C VAL A 1 -5.62 6.78 10.77
N TYR A 2 -4.91 5.91 11.47
CA TYR A 2 -3.64 5.34 11.00
C TYR A 2 -3.83 3.88 10.63
N VAL A 3 -3.35 3.50 9.45
CA VAL A 3 -3.42 2.13 8.94
C VAL A 3 -2.05 1.50 9.04
N ILE A 4 -1.97 0.31 9.63
CA ILE A 4 -0.73 -0.46 9.75
C ILE A 4 -0.93 -1.86 9.18
N ALA A 5 0.03 -2.34 8.38
CA ALA A 5 0.04 -3.73 7.91
C ALA A 5 1.47 -4.19 7.59
N HIS A 6 1.68 -5.50 7.47
CA HIS A 6 3.01 -6.02 7.17
C HIS A 6 3.41 -5.79 5.70
N VAL A 7 2.62 -6.33 4.76
CA VAL A 7 2.86 -6.19 3.30
C VAL A 7 2.17 -4.92 2.79
N PRO A 8 2.88 -4.03 2.08
CA PRO A 8 2.32 -2.79 1.54
C PRO A 8 1.40 -3.04 0.34
N ILE A 9 0.56 -2.05 0.03
CA ILE A 9 -0.08 -1.93 -1.29
C ILE A 9 0.88 -1.22 -2.27
N GLY A 10 0.52 -1.21 -3.56
CA GLY A 10 1.30 -0.58 -4.61
C GLY A 10 2.31 -1.52 -5.28
N TYR A 11 3.22 -0.92 -6.04
CA TYR A 11 4.23 -1.60 -6.84
C TYR A 11 5.55 -1.72 -6.08
N LEU A 12 6.23 -2.85 -6.26
CA LEU A 12 7.56 -3.04 -5.70
C LEU A 12 8.56 -2.10 -6.40
N PRO A 13 9.36 -1.30 -5.67
CA PRO A 13 10.22 -0.27 -6.27
C PRO A 13 11.44 -0.84 -7.02
N TYR A 14 11.68 -2.14 -6.90
CA TYR A 14 12.80 -2.85 -7.52
C TYR A 14 12.37 -3.84 -8.61
N ALA A 15 11.09 -3.88 -8.96
CA ALA A 15 10.55 -4.76 -10.01
C ALA A 15 9.58 -3.99 -10.92
N ILE A 16 9.49 -4.40 -12.19
CA ILE A 16 8.63 -3.75 -13.19
C ILE A 16 7.24 -4.38 -13.11
N ASN A 17 6.20 -3.54 -13.03
CA ASN A 17 4.78 -3.94 -13.07
C ASN A 17 4.40 -5.07 -12.10
N THR A 18 5.08 -5.15 -10.95
CA THR A 18 4.83 -6.18 -9.93
C THR A 18 4.30 -5.52 -8.67
N THR A 19 3.06 -5.82 -8.29
CA THR A 19 2.44 -5.35 -7.04
C THR A 19 2.87 -6.20 -5.85
N ALA A 20 2.95 -5.59 -4.67
CA ALA A 20 3.35 -6.28 -3.43
C ALA A 20 2.28 -7.28 -2.93
N VAL A 21 1.02 -7.04 -3.26
CA VAL A 21 -0.12 -7.97 -3.09
C VAL A 21 -0.71 -8.29 -4.46
N ARG A 22 -1.56 -9.32 -4.55
CA ARG A 22 -2.27 -9.64 -5.82
C ARG A 22 -3.05 -8.40 -6.31
N GLU A 23 -3.01 -8.18 -7.63
CA GLU A 23 -3.55 -6.97 -8.28
C GLU A 23 -5.00 -6.68 -7.89
N SER A 24 -5.90 -7.68 -7.90
CA SER A 24 -7.31 -7.49 -7.52
C SER A 24 -7.51 -6.94 -6.10
N TYR A 25 -6.69 -7.39 -5.14
CA TYR A 25 -6.74 -6.87 -3.77
C TYR A 25 -6.05 -5.51 -3.66
N ASN A 26 -4.98 -5.29 -4.42
CA ASN A 26 -4.32 -4.00 -4.50
C ASN A 26 -5.30 -2.91 -4.96
N GLU A 27 -6.00 -3.14 -6.05
CA GLU A 27 -6.99 -2.21 -6.60
C GLU A 27 -8.15 -1.95 -5.63
N GLN A 28 -8.65 -3.00 -4.98
CA GLN A 28 -9.70 -2.87 -3.98
C GLN A 28 -9.27 -1.99 -2.80
N LEU A 29 -8.06 -2.19 -2.27
CA LEU A 29 -7.53 -1.40 -1.17
C LEU A 29 -7.25 0.05 -1.59
N VAL A 30 -6.69 0.28 -2.78
CA VAL A 30 -6.53 1.63 -3.34
C VAL A 30 -7.86 2.35 -3.43
N LYS A 31 -8.92 1.67 -3.89
CA LYS A 31 -10.27 2.26 -3.96
C LYS A 31 -10.79 2.65 -2.57
N ILE A 32 -10.61 1.79 -1.57
CA ILE A 32 -11.02 2.08 -0.19
C ILE A 32 -10.26 3.30 0.35
N PHE A 33 -8.92 3.33 0.23
CA PHE A 33 -8.14 4.43 0.78
C PHE A 33 -8.37 5.75 0.04
N ARG A 34 -8.70 5.73 -1.25
CA ARG A 34 -9.15 6.94 -1.97
C ARG A 34 -10.48 7.46 -1.42
N ASN A 35 -11.45 6.56 -1.22
CA ASN A 35 -12.79 6.93 -0.72
C ASN A 35 -12.80 7.48 0.71
N TYR A 36 -11.82 7.09 1.54
CA TYR A 36 -11.71 7.50 2.95
C TYR A 36 -10.44 8.33 3.22
N SER A 37 -9.90 8.99 2.19
CA SER A 37 -8.66 9.77 2.28
C SER A 37 -8.76 10.98 3.20
N ASP A 38 -9.97 11.48 3.45
CA ASP A 38 -10.29 12.56 4.38
C ASP A 38 -10.06 12.16 5.85
N VAL A 39 -10.21 10.87 6.18
CA VAL A 39 -10.04 10.36 7.55
C VAL A 39 -8.74 9.59 7.76
N VAL A 40 -8.09 9.07 6.71
CA VAL A 40 -6.80 8.38 6.80
C VAL A 40 -5.66 9.40 6.82
N GLN A 41 -4.99 9.51 7.96
CA GLN A 41 -3.90 10.48 8.18
C GLN A 41 -2.51 9.89 7.91
N GLY A 42 -2.40 8.57 7.74
CA GLY A 42 -1.13 7.90 7.47
C GLY A 42 -1.29 6.40 7.30
N GLN A 43 -0.38 5.82 6.52
CA GLN A 43 -0.27 4.39 6.29
C GLN A 43 1.18 3.98 6.51
N PHE A 44 1.40 2.93 7.30
CA PHE A 44 2.75 2.49 7.66
C PHE A 44 2.88 0.99 7.43
N TYR A 45 3.88 0.61 6.64
CA TYR A 45 4.11 -0.76 6.19
C TYR A 45 5.55 -1.20 6.40
N GLY A 46 5.79 -2.50 6.29
CA GLY A 46 7.13 -3.10 6.33
C GLY A 46 7.38 -3.99 5.12
N HIS A 47 7.76 -5.24 5.38
CA HIS A 47 7.97 -6.35 4.42
C HIS A 47 9.12 -6.18 3.41
N THR A 48 9.29 -5.01 2.81
CA THR A 48 10.30 -4.78 1.75
C THR A 48 11.72 -4.67 2.32
N HIS A 49 11.87 -4.53 3.65
CA HIS A 49 13.13 -4.31 4.36
C HIS A 49 13.91 -3.11 3.79
N ARG A 50 13.18 -2.11 3.28
CA ARG A 50 13.72 -0.89 2.68
C ARG A 50 12.99 0.32 3.25
N ASP A 51 13.69 1.44 3.30
CA ASP A 51 13.08 2.74 3.50
C ASP A 51 12.51 3.21 2.14
N SER A 52 11.20 3.39 2.04
CA SER A 52 10.50 3.73 0.81
C SER A 52 9.21 4.47 1.11
N ILE A 53 8.88 5.46 0.28
CA ILE A 53 7.57 6.10 0.25
C ILE A 53 6.83 5.50 -0.95
N MET A 54 5.73 4.79 -0.68
CA MET A 54 4.91 4.08 -1.66
C MET A 54 3.44 4.44 -1.53
#